data_AF-A0A9D6JGP1-F1
#
_entry.id   AF-A0A9D6JGP1-F1
#
_cell.length_a   1.000
_cell.length_b   1.000
_cell.length_c   1.000
_cell.angle_alpha   90.00
_cell.angle_beta   90.00
_cell.angle_gamma   90.00
#
_symmetry.space_group_name_H-M   'P 1'
#
loop_
_entity.id
_entity.type
_entity.pdbx_description
1 polymer ?
#
loop_
_entity_poly.entity_id
_entity_poly.type
_entity_poly.pdbx_seq_one_letter_code
_entity_poly.pdbx_strand_id
1 'polypeptide(L)'
;MKIEVALFATLSKYLPPGAQNRRAVIEVKDGATVREVLTQLGIPPELPNILLVNGRQSPENTVVKEGETLSVFPPLAGGAPPVGPPLVGHVSRPGFRICPS
;
A
#
# COMPACT_ATOMS: atom_id res chain seq x y z
N MET A 1 7.13 12.30 9.04
CA MET A 1 6.66 11.09 9.76
C MET A 1 7.56 9.88 9.54
N LYS A 2 7.67 8.97 10.52
CA LYS A 2 8.46 7.72 10.43
C LYS A 2 7.57 6.52 10.11
N ILE A 3 7.95 5.74 9.10
CA ILE A 3 7.25 4.50 8.74
C ILE A 3 8.22 3.33 8.65
N GLU A 4 7.74 2.13 8.90
CA GLU A 4 8.51 0.90 8.71
C GLU A 4 8.26 0.36 7.32
N VAL A 5 9.32 0.07 6.57
CA VAL A 5 9.25 -0.56 5.25
C VAL A 5 9.95 -1.90 5.27
N ALA A 6 9.22 -2.97 5.00
CA ALA A 6 9.71 -4.34 4.92
C ALA A 6 9.85 -4.77 3.46
N LEU A 7 11.09 -5.01 3.00
CA LEU A 7 11.38 -5.45 1.62
C LEU A 7 11.84 -6.91 1.65
N PHE A 8 11.19 -7.78 0.87
CA PHE A 8 11.48 -9.22 0.87
C PHE A 8 12.23 -9.72 -0.38
N ALA A 9 12.88 -10.87 -0.24
CA ALA A 9 13.61 -11.59 -1.29
C ALA A 9 14.66 -10.71 -2.00
N THR A 10 14.54 -10.51 -3.32
CA THR A 10 15.50 -9.76 -4.13
C THR A 10 15.43 -8.25 -3.87
N LEU A 11 14.30 -7.75 -3.34
CA LEU A 11 14.13 -6.33 -3.01
C LEU A 11 14.89 -5.91 -1.74
N SER A 12 15.27 -6.86 -0.89
CA SER A 12 16.08 -6.56 0.31
C SER A 12 17.45 -5.93 -0.03
N LYS A 13 17.87 -5.97 -1.30
CA LYS A 13 19.08 -5.29 -1.79
C LYS A 13 18.95 -3.78 -1.93
N TYR A 14 17.72 -3.26 -2.00
CA TYR A 14 17.40 -1.84 -2.10
C TYR A 14 17.14 -1.19 -0.73
N LEU A 15 17.33 -1.94 0.35
CA LEU A 15 17.17 -1.43 1.71
C LEU A 15 18.30 -0.43 2.04
N PRO A 16 18.00 0.75 2.60
CA PRO A 16 19.02 1.70 3.03
C PRO A 16 19.83 1.16 4.22
N PRO A 17 21.05 1.70 4.45
CA PRO A 17 21.90 1.34 5.59
C PRO A 17 21.21 1.74 6.90
N GLY A 18 20.58 0.77 7.56
CA GLY A 18 19.64 0.99 8.67
C GLY A 18 18.57 -0.11 8.77
N ALA A 19 18.51 -1.00 7.78
CA ALA A 19 17.60 -2.13 7.80
C ALA A 19 17.99 -3.21 8.83
N GLN A 20 17.05 -3.55 9.72
CA GLN A 20 17.13 -4.71 10.61
C GLN A 20 16.09 -5.74 10.20
N ASN A 21 16.49 -7.02 10.07
CA ASN A 21 15.57 -8.12 9.73
C ASN A 21 14.71 -7.87 8.49
N ARG A 22 15.27 -7.29 7.42
CA ARG A 22 14.58 -6.93 6.16
C ARG A 22 13.55 -5.80 6.30
N ARG A 23 13.57 -5.06 7.40
CA ARG A 23 12.75 -3.87 7.66
C ARG A 23 13.65 -2.66 7.84
N ALA A 24 13.31 -1.54 7.20
CA ALA A 24 13.98 -0.26 7.38
C ALA A 24 12.96 0.78 7.85
N VAL A 25 13.36 1.62 8.80
CA VAL A 25 12.58 2.80 9.16
C VAL A 25 13.05 3.94 8.26
N ILE A 26 12.11 4.55 7.54
CA ILE A 26 12.38 5.72 6.70
C ILE A 26 11.55 6.91 7.16
N GLU A 27 12.10 8.11 6.97
CA GLU A 27 11.37 9.36 7.19
C GLU A 27 10.76 9.84 5.88
N VAL A 28 9.45 10.01 5.89
CA VAL A 28 8.64 10.41 4.73
C VAL A 28 7.80 11.64 5.09
N LYS A 29 7.30 12.34 4.07
CA LYS A 29 6.41 13.50 4.27
C LYS A 29 5.07 13.07 4.85
N ASP A 30 4.46 13.96 5.64
CA ASP A 30 3.11 13.76 6.16
C ASP A 30 2.10 13.60 5.01
N GLY A 31 1.39 12.48 5.02
CA GLY A 31 0.47 12.12 3.94
C GLY A 31 1.14 11.54 2.68
N ALA A 32 2.39 11.08 2.77
CA ALA A 32 3.04 10.37 1.66
C ALA A 32 2.26 9.11 1.26
N THR A 33 2.15 8.88 -0.04
CA THR A 33 1.56 7.66 -0.59
C THR A 33 2.59 6.54 -0.66
N VAL A 34 2.11 5.29 -0.68
CA VAL A 34 2.97 4.11 -0.90
C VAL A 34 3.83 4.29 -2.16
N ARG A 35 3.27 4.89 -3.22
CA ARG A 35 3.98 5.23 -4.46
C ARG A 35 5.19 6.15 -4.24
N GLU A 36 5.04 7.22 -3.46
CA GLU A 36 6.14 8.15 -3.15
C GLU A 36 7.27 7.42 -2.41
N VAL A 37 6.90 6.55 -1.46
CA VAL A 37 7.84 5.73 -0.68
C VAL A 37 8.63 4.77 -1.57
N LEU A 38 7.93 4.04 -2.46
CA LEU A 38 8.56 3.14 -3.43
C LEU A 38 9.51 3.89 -4.36
N THR A 39 9.10 5.07 -4.83
CA THR A 39 9.90 5.92 -5.71
C THR A 39 11.19 6.38 -5.03
N GLN A 40 11.13 6.74 -3.74
CA GLN A 40 12.34 7.08 -2.97
C GLN A 40 13.30 5.90 -2.79
N LEU A 41 12.77 4.69 -2.65
CA LEU A 41 13.56 3.46 -2.58
C LEU A 41 14.12 3.04 -3.95
N GLY A 42 13.76 3.73 -5.04
CA GLY A 42 14.14 3.40 -6.40
C GLY A 42 13.37 2.23 -7.00
N ILE A 43 12.21 1.87 -6.40
CA ILE A 43 11.35 0.80 -6.88
C ILE A 43 10.25 1.42 -7.76
N PRO A 44 10.14 1.05 -9.04
CA PRO A 44 9.06 1.50 -9.90
C PRO A 44 7.71 1.04 -9.31
N PRO A 45 6.77 1.96 -9.06
CA PRO A 45 5.46 1.61 -8.52
C PRO A 45 4.60 0.86 -9.55
N GLU A 46 4.93 1.00 -10.84
CA GLU A 46 4.25 0.36 -11.98
C GLU A 46 4.55 -1.15 -12.12
N LEU A 47 5.51 -1.67 -11.34
CA LEU A 47 5.81 -3.10 -11.33
C LEU A 47 4.74 -3.84 -10.51
N PRO A 48 4.32 -5.05 -10.95
CA PRO A 48 3.39 -5.89 -10.19
C PRO A 48 4.04 -6.38 -8.89
N ASN A 49 3.97 -5.57 -7.84
CA ASN A 49 4.46 -5.87 -6.51
C ASN A 49 3.28 -5.99 -5.55
N ILE A 50 3.38 -6.90 -4.57
CA ILE A 50 2.34 -7.02 -3.55
C ILE A 50 2.67 -6.03 -2.43
N LEU A 51 1.77 -5.06 -2.23
CA LEU A 51 1.89 -3.98 -1.25
C LEU A 51 0.91 -4.24 -0.09
N LEU A 52 1.44 -4.35 1.12
CA LEU A 52 0.63 -4.49 2.34
C LEU A 52 0.92 -3.33 3.27
N VAL A 53 -0.12 -2.58 3.63
CA VAL A 53 -0.07 -1.53 4.65
C VAL A 53 -0.69 -2.10 5.92
N ASN A 54 0.08 -2.16 7.01
CA ASN A 54 -0.36 -2.72 8.30
C ASN A 54 -0.95 -4.15 8.18
N GLY A 55 -0.42 -4.96 7.27
CA GLY A 55 -0.90 -6.33 7.01
C GLY A 55 -2.11 -6.42 6.06
N ARG A 56 -2.59 -5.30 5.51
CA ARG A 56 -3.71 -5.26 4.57
C ARG A 56 -3.26 -4.86 3.18
N GLN A 57 -3.63 -5.65 2.18
CA GLN A 57 -3.33 -5.34 0.78
C GLN A 57 -3.97 -4.00 0.39
N SER A 58 -3.14 -3.09 -0.10
CA SER A 58 -3.53 -1.73 -0.43
C SER A 58 -2.89 -1.30 -1.75
N PRO A 59 -3.58 -0.49 -2.56
CA PRO A 59 -2.99 0.06 -3.78
C PRO A 59 -1.85 1.02 -3.47
N GLU A 60 -1.00 1.27 -4.48
CA GLU A 60 0.12 2.23 -4.41
C GLU A 60 -0.32 3.68 -4.10
N ASN A 61 -1.58 4.02 -4.37
CA ASN A 61 -2.16 5.34 -4.09
C ASN A 61 -2.68 5.47 -2.64
N THR A 62 -2.55 4.44 -1.82
CA THR A 62 -2.91 4.52 -0.40
C THR A 62 -1.95 5.45 0.33
N VAL A 63 -2.51 6.32 1.16
CA VAL A 63 -1.75 7.20 2.04
C VAL A 63 -1.29 6.40 3.26
N VAL A 64 0.01 6.44 3.52
CA VAL A 64 0.62 5.78 4.68
C VAL A 64 0.60 6.76 5.86
N LYS A 65 0.45 6.27 7.08
CA LYS A 65 0.50 7.07 8.31
C LYS A 65 1.76 6.79 9.10
N GLU A 66 2.09 7.71 10.00
CA GLU A 66 3.19 7.52 10.95
C GLU A 66 3.00 6.24 11.77
N GLY A 67 4.06 5.44 11.89
CA GLY A 67 4.07 4.18 12.63
C GLY A 67 3.46 2.99 11.87
N GLU A 68 3.05 3.15 10.61
CA GLU A 68 2.58 2.02 9.81
C GLU A 68 3.75 1.21 9.23
N THR A 69 3.46 -0.08 9.01
CA THR A 69 4.37 -1.03 8.38
C THR A 69 3.95 -1.29 6.94
N LEU A 70 4.76 -0.85 5.99
CA LEU A 70 4.65 -1.13 4.56
C LEU A 70 5.45 -2.38 4.21
N SER A 71 4.81 -3.48 3.81
CA SER A 71 5.51 -4.67 3.30
C SER A 71 5.40 -4.74 1.78
N VAL A 72 6.54 -4.90 1.12
CA VAL A 72 6.64 -5.02 -0.34
C VAL A 72 7.23 -6.37 -0.69
N PHE A 73 6.46 -7.15 -1.44
CA PHE A 73 6.91 -8.42 -1.98
C PHE A 73 7.07 -8.29 -3.50
N PRO A 74 8.19 -8.77 -4.07
CA PRO A 74 8.32 -8.87 -5.51
C PRO A 74 7.26 -9.84 -6.05
N PRO A 75 6.96 -9.79 -7.36
CA PRO A 75 6.07 -10.77 -8.00
C PRO A 75 6.66 -12.16 -7.84
N LEU A 76 6.22 -12.88 -6.81
CA LEU A 76 6.46 -14.30 -6.67
C LEU A 76 5.51 -14.97 -7.65
N ALA A 77 6.05 -15.70 -8.63
CA ALA A 77 5.26 -16.50 -9.59
C ALA A 77 4.49 -17.68 -8.92
N GLY A 78 4.21 -17.60 -7.62
CA GLY A 78 3.57 -18.64 -6.81
C GLY A 78 2.34 -18.12 -6.08
N GLY A 79 1.22 -18.05 -6.81
CA GLY A 79 -0.13 -18.38 -6.32
C GLY A 79 -0.84 -17.46 -5.32
N ALA A 80 -1.68 -16.55 -5.84
CA ALA A 80 -3.09 -16.35 -5.44
C ALA A 80 -3.77 -15.33 -6.40
N PRO A 81 -5.09 -15.44 -6.67
CA PRO A 81 -5.75 -15.00 -7.91
C PRO A 81 -6.14 -13.49 -7.88
N PRO A 82 -6.76 -12.92 -8.94
CA PRO A 82 -6.79 -11.47 -9.15
C PRO A 82 -7.69 -10.80 -8.11
N VAL A 83 -7.11 -9.87 -7.35
CA VAL A 83 -7.90 -8.93 -6.55
C VAL A 83 -8.50 -7.89 -7.48
N GLY A 84 -9.70 -8.18 -7.99
CA GLY A 84 -10.57 -7.15 -8.54
C GLY A 84 -10.87 -6.08 -7.48
N PRO A 85 -11.21 -4.85 -7.88
CA PRO A 85 -11.52 -3.79 -6.94
C PRO A 85 -12.70 -4.19 -6.05
N PRO A 86 -12.73 -3.76 -4.78
CA PRO A 86 -13.91 -3.94 -3.95
C PRO A 86 -15.07 -3.20 -4.62
N LEU A 87 -16.14 -3.92 -4.94
CA LEU A 87 -17.42 -3.32 -5.30
C LEU A 87 -17.85 -2.41 -4.15
N VAL A 88 -17.62 -1.10 -4.29
CA VAL A 88 -18.32 -0.07 -3.52
C VAL A 88 -19.77 -0.12 -3.99
N GLY A 89 -20.54 -1.00 -3.37
CA GLY A 89 -21.98 -1.00 -3.42
C GLY A 89 -22.53 0.13 -2.55
N HIS A 90 -22.28 1.38 -2.94
CA HIS A 90 -23.01 2.51 -2.37
C HIS A 90 -24.29 2.70 -3.18
N VAL A 91 -25.28 1.83 -2.96
CA VAL A 91 -26.65 2.09 -3.40
C VAL A 91 -27.41 2.72 -2.23
N SER A 92 -27.12 4.00 -1.99
CA SER A 92 -28.03 4.88 -1.26
C SER A 92 -28.53 5.91 -2.25
N ARG A 93 -29.73 5.66 -2.79
CA ARG A 93 -30.56 6.73 -3.36
C ARG A 93 -31.96 6.67 -2.77
N PRO A 94 -32.56 7.85 -2.59
CA PRO A 94 -33.28 8.18 -1.37
C PRO A 94 -34.77 7.87 -1.49
N GLY A 95 -35.39 7.73 -0.32
CA GLY A 95 -36.82 7.56 -0.18
C GLY A 95 -37.60 8.61 -0.95
N PHE A 96 -38.41 8.14 -1.89
CA PHE A 96 -39.46 8.94 -2.50
C PHE A 96 -40.59 9.04 -1.48
N ARG A 97 -40.56 10.14 -0.71
CA ARG A 97 -41.68 10.58 0.12
C ARG A 97 -41.84 12.07 -0.12
N ILE A 98 -42.86 12.47 -0.89
CA ILE A 98 -43.83 13.52 -0.54
C ILE A 98 -44.97 13.60 -1.57
N CYS A 99 -46.18 13.77 -1.02
CA CYS A 99 -47.56 13.90 -1.54
C CYS A 99 -47.78 15.19 -2.39
N PRO A 100 -49.00 15.74 -2.67
CA PRO A 100 -50.40 15.31 -2.45
C PRO A 100 -51.36 15.58 -3.66
N SER A 101 -52.62 15.11 -3.54
CA SER A 101 -53.90 15.82 -3.83
C SER A 101 -55.04 14.84 -4.07
#